data_AF-A0A3P0PGZ3-F1
#
_entry.id   AF-A0A3P0PGZ3-F1
#
_cell.length_a   1.000
_cell.length_b   1.000
_cell.length_c   1.000
_cell.angle_alpha   90.00
_cell.angle_beta   90.00
_cell.angle_gamma   90.00
#
_symmetry.space_group_name_H-M   'P 1'
#
loop_
_entity.id
_entity.type
_entity.pdbx_description
1 polymer ?
#
loop_
_entity_poly.entity_id
_entity_poly.type
_entity_poly.pdbx_seq_one_letter_code
_entity_poly.pdbx_strand_id
1 'polypeptide(L)'
;MHLDNPTVENVRTLPARMDAMADRRQAAGDDAALARDERNEAIAEGVTFDVLPFSADQIAVLDAALRRGYIEDVYEVWNMCQDVLKAEIARRIAGADLAAVAPRFAQTICSACGAELGPGNAGVSHCADHGAAAPRLFRGI
;
A
#
# COMPACT_ATOMS: atom_id res chain seq x y z
N MET A 1 -3.31 48.91 39.39
CA MET A 1 -2.43 47.92 38.72
C MET A 1 -2.93 46.54 39.11
N HIS A 2 -3.56 45.84 38.18
CA HIS A 2 -3.80 44.41 38.29
C HIS A 2 -3.39 43.82 36.94
N LEU A 3 -2.32 43.05 36.94
CA LEU A 3 -1.86 42.32 35.76
C LEU A 3 -2.51 40.95 35.82
N ASP A 4 -3.60 40.77 35.07
CA ASP A 4 -4.21 39.46 34.86
C ASP A 4 -3.25 38.63 34.00
N ASN A 5 -2.76 37.55 34.59
CA ASN A 5 -1.83 36.61 33.98
C ASN A 5 -2.62 35.56 33.16
N PRO A 6 -2.59 35.56 31.81
CA PRO A 6 -3.39 34.66 30.99
C PRO A 6 -2.62 33.35 30.71
N THR A 7 -2.13 32.67 31.74
CA THR A 7 -1.32 31.44 31.58
C THR A 7 -2.00 30.17 32.12
N VAL A 8 -3.33 30.16 32.24
CA VAL A 8 -4.08 28.99 32.78
C VAL A 8 -4.84 28.18 31.72
N GLU A 9 -4.85 28.59 30.44
CA GLU A 9 -5.66 27.91 29.40
C GLU A 9 -5.03 26.64 28.76
N ASN A 10 -3.79 26.25 29.09
CA ASN A 10 -3.07 25.22 28.30
C ASN A 10 -2.68 23.92 29.00
N VAL A 11 -2.93 23.77 30.32
CA VAL A 11 -2.41 22.61 31.06
C VAL A 11 -3.16 21.31 30.73
N ARG A 12 -4.47 21.38 30.43
CA ARG A 12 -5.29 20.20 30.05
C ARG A 12 -5.28 19.90 28.55
N THR A 13 -4.97 20.90 27.73
CA THR A 13 -4.92 20.81 26.26
C THR A 13 -3.66 20.12 25.75
N LEU A 14 -2.56 20.22 26.50
CA LEU A 14 -1.31 19.53 26.19
C LEU A 14 -1.42 17.99 26.29
N PRO A 15 -1.94 17.41 27.39
CA PRO A 15 -2.22 15.98 27.47
C PRO A 15 -3.14 15.49 26.36
N ALA A 16 -4.28 16.16 26.14
CA ALA A 16 -5.22 15.78 25.08
C ALA A 16 -4.62 15.84 23.67
N ARG A 17 -3.70 16.79 23.41
CA ARG A 17 -2.97 16.85 22.14
C ARG A 17 -1.94 15.73 22.00
N MET A 18 -1.27 15.36 23.09
CA MET A 18 -0.34 14.24 23.10
C MET A 18 -1.06 12.91 22.87
N ASP A 19 -2.21 12.71 23.52
CA ASP A 19 -3.07 11.55 23.33
C ASP A 19 -3.55 11.47 21.87
N ALA A 20 -4.06 12.57 21.30
CA ALA A 20 -4.48 12.62 19.90
C ALA A 20 -3.33 12.44 18.88
N MET A 21 -2.08 12.70 19.26
CA MET A 21 -0.91 12.39 18.43
C MET A 21 -0.51 10.91 18.54
N ALA A 22 -0.63 10.33 19.75
CA ALA A 22 -0.40 8.92 19.97
C ALA A 22 -1.44 8.08 19.21
N ASP A 23 -2.72 8.43 19.31
CA ASP A 23 -3.81 7.79 18.59
C ASP A 23 -3.60 7.84 17.07
N ARG A 24 -3.18 9.00 16.54
CA ARG A 24 -2.87 9.14 15.11
C ARG A 24 -1.69 8.29 14.65
N ARG A 25 -0.65 8.18 15.47
CA ARG A 25 0.50 7.30 15.16
C ARG A 25 0.10 5.84 15.20
N GLN A 26 -0.75 5.46 16.15
CA GLN A 26 -1.26 4.10 16.24
C GLN A 26 -2.16 3.78 15.05
N ALA A 27 -3.11 4.63 14.70
CA ALA A 27 -3.95 4.47 13.52
C ALA A 27 -3.11 4.33 12.23
N ALA A 28 -2.09 5.18 12.04
CA ALA A 28 -1.20 5.06 10.88
C ALA A 28 -0.40 3.74 10.87
N GLY A 29 -0.05 3.21 12.03
CA GLY A 29 0.61 1.90 12.15
C GLY A 29 -0.32 0.73 11.84
N ASP A 30 -1.55 0.80 12.35
CA ASP A 30 -2.59 -0.20 12.12
C ASP A 30 -2.99 -0.21 10.64
N ASP A 31 -3.17 0.96 10.01
CA ASP A 31 -3.45 1.10 8.58
C ASP A 31 -2.33 0.50 7.72
N ALA A 32 -1.07 0.74 8.09
CA ALA A 32 0.08 0.17 7.38
C ALA A 32 0.17 -1.35 7.52
N ALA A 33 -0.18 -1.89 8.70
CA ALA A 33 -0.26 -3.33 8.93
C ALA A 33 -1.37 -3.96 8.11
N LEU A 34 -2.56 -3.35 8.10
CA LEU A 34 -3.70 -3.82 7.32
C LEU A 34 -3.39 -3.84 5.82
N ALA A 35 -2.82 -2.75 5.28
CA ALA A 35 -2.43 -2.67 3.87
C ALA A 35 -1.38 -3.72 3.48
N ARG A 36 -0.44 -4.02 4.39
CA ARG A 36 0.54 -5.09 4.18
C ARG A 36 -0.13 -6.46 4.13
N ASP A 37 -1.08 -6.71 5.03
CA ASP A 37 -1.76 -7.99 5.14
C ASP A 37 -2.71 -8.20 3.95
N GLU A 38 -3.45 -7.18 3.52
CA GLU A 38 -4.27 -7.19 2.29
C GLU A 38 -3.40 -7.49 1.04
N ARG A 39 -2.22 -6.87 0.93
CA ARG A 39 -1.28 -7.16 -0.16
C ARG A 39 -0.81 -8.61 -0.12
N ASN A 40 -0.46 -9.11 1.06
CA ASN A 40 0.00 -10.49 1.21
C ASN A 40 -1.12 -11.50 0.88
N GLU A 41 -2.37 -11.19 1.24
CA GLU A 41 -3.54 -11.99 0.90
C GLU A 41 -3.79 -12.00 -0.62
N ALA A 42 -3.73 -10.84 -1.29
CA ALA A 42 -3.84 -10.76 -2.75
C ALA A 42 -2.72 -11.54 -3.47
N ILE A 43 -1.49 -11.51 -2.94
CA ILE A 43 -0.39 -12.35 -3.45
C ILE A 43 -0.70 -13.83 -3.23
N ALA A 44 -1.18 -14.22 -2.05
CA ALA A 44 -1.50 -15.62 -1.75
C ALA A 44 -2.63 -16.17 -2.63
N GLU A 45 -3.67 -15.37 -2.88
CA GLU A 45 -4.78 -15.72 -3.79
C GLU A 45 -4.31 -15.82 -5.24
N GLY A 46 -3.43 -14.89 -5.67
CA GLY A 46 -2.90 -14.85 -7.03
C GLY A 46 -1.80 -15.86 -7.31
N VAL A 47 -1.13 -16.42 -6.30
CA VAL A 47 -0.08 -17.44 -6.44
C VAL A 47 -0.69 -18.84 -6.47
N THR A 48 -1.30 -19.21 -7.60
CA THR A 48 -1.60 -20.61 -7.90
C THR A 48 -0.49 -21.24 -8.74
N PHE A 49 -0.20 -22.52 -8.47
CA PHE A 49 0.83 -23.33 -9.16
C PHE A 49 0.22 -24.29 -10.20
N ASP A 50 -1.02 -24.05 -10.62
CA ASP A 50 -1.76 -24.95 -11.52
C ASP A 50 -1.10 -25.09 -12.90
N VAL A 51 -0.33 -24.07 -13.31
CA VAL A 51 0.49 -24.08 -14.52
C VAL A 51 1.92 -23.65 -14.14
N LEU A 52 2.87 -24.56 -14.33
CA LEU A 52 4.28 -24.24 -14.13
C LEU A 52 4.76 -23.31 -15.26
N PRO A 53 5.41 -22.17 -14.96
CA PRO A 53 5.76 -21.15 -15.96
C PRO A 53 7.05 -21.50 -16.71
N PHE A 54 7.17 -22.74 -17.19
CA PHE A 54 8.30 -23.16 -18.01
C PHE A 54 8.02 -22.88 -19.50
N SER A 55 9.03 -22.36 -20.19
CA SER A 55 9.06 -22.32 -21.65
C SER A 55 9.22 -23.73 -22.25
N ALA A 56 8.88 -23.88 -23.54
CA ALA A 56 9.07 -25.13 -24.26
C ALA A 56 10.53 -25.62 -24.24
N ASP A 57 11.49 -24.68 -24.35
CA ASP A 57 12.93 -25.00 -24.31
C ASP A 57 13.35 -25.52 -22.93
N GLN A 58 12.85 -24.89 -21.86
CA GLN A 58 13.11 -25.36 -20.49
C GLN A 58 12.51 -26.75 -20.24
N ILE A 59 11.30 -27.01 -20.74
CA ILE A 59 10.68 -28.33 -20.66
C ILE A 59 11.52 -29.39 -21.39
N ALA A 60 12.08 -29.06 -22.56
CA ALA A 60 12.95 -29.96 -23.31
C ALA A 60 14.26 -30.27 -22.55
N VAL A 61 14.85 -29.27 -21.88
CA VAL A 61 16.03 -29.46 -21.02
C VAL A 61 15.71 -30.35 -19.82
N LEU A 62 14.56 -30.13 -19.15
CA LEU A 62 14.10 -30.97 -18.04
C LEU A 62 13.90 -32.42 -18.49
N ASP A 63 13.19 -32.64 -19.60
CA ASP A 63 12.92 -33.97 -20.12
C ASP A 63 14.22 -34.68 -20.54
N ALA A 64 15.15 -33.98 -21.17
CA ALA A 64 16.45 -34.54 -21.52
C ALA A 64 17.28 -34.93 -20.28
N ALA A 65 17.30 -34.08 -19.24
CA ALA A 65 17.99 -34.34 -17.98
C ALA A 65 17.37 -35.52 -17.22
N LEU A 66 16.05 -35.57 -17.12
CA LEU A 66 15.32 -36.67 -16.47
C LEU A 66 15.52 -38.01 -17.19
N ARG A 67 15.60 -38.01 -18.53
CA ARG A 67 15.86 -39.22 -19.32
C ARG A 67 17.27 -39.76 -19.16
N ARG A 68 18.26 -38.90 -18.91
CA ARG A 68 19.64 -39.31 -18.64
C ARG A 68 19.78 -39.94 -17.25
N GLY A 69 19.08 -39.40 -16.26
CA GLY A 69 18.97 -39.98 -14.91
C GLY A 69 20.25 -39.88 -14.08
N TYR A 70 21.15 -38.94 -14.39
CA TYR A 70 22.33 -38.68 -13.56
C TYR A 70 21.96 -37.89 -12.29
N ILE A 71 22.77 -38.01 -11.24
CA ILE A 71 22.51 -37.27 -9.99
C ILE A 71 22.83 -35.77 -10.15
N GLU A 72 23.76 -35.43 -11.03
CA GLU A 72 24.09 -34.07 -11.43
C GLU A 72 22.91 -33.38 -12.12
N ASP A 73 22.15 -34.13 -12.92
CA ASP A 73 20.93 -33.64 -13.61
C ASP A 73 19.83 -33.24 -12.59
N VAL A 74 19.80 -33.85 -11.39
CA VAL A 74 18.85 -33.49 -10.32
C VAL A 74 19.09 -32.05 -9.85
N TYR A 75 20.35 -31.65 -9.71
CA TYR A 75 20.68 -30.29 -9.32
C TYR A 75 20.37 -29.28 -10.43
N GLU A 76 20.62 -29.64 -11.69
CA GLU A 76 20.28 -28.80 -12.84
C GLU A 76 18.78 -28.58 -12.94
N VAL A 77 17.98 -29.65 -12.87
CA VAL A 77 16.52 -29.62 -12.82
C VAL A 77 16.02 -28.77 -11.66
N TRP A 78 16.54 -29.02 -10.45
CA TRP A 78 16.12 -28.31 -9.24
C TRP A 78 16.41 -26.81 -9.30
N ASN A 79 17.61 -26.43 -9.73
CA ASN A 79 18.01 -25.02 -9.83
C ASN A 79 17.20 -24.28 -10.90
N MET A 80 16.99 -24.90 -12.07
CA MET A 80 16.18 -24.29 -13.11
C MET A 80 14.73 -24.08 -12.66
N CYS A 81 14.13 -25.05 -11.96
CA CYS A 81 12.81 -24.90 -11.36
C CYS A 81 12.77 -23.76 -10.35
N GLN A 82 13.76 -23.67 -9.46
CA GLN A 82 13.83 -22.58 -8.48
C GLN A 82 13.91 -21.21 -9.13
N ASP A 83 14.76 -21.05 -10.14
CA ASP A 83 15.00 -19.75 -10.77
C ASP A 83 13.75 -19.26 -11.50
N VAL A 84 13.06 -20.16 -12.20
CA VAL A 84 11.78 -19.87 -12.87
C VAL A 84 10.71 -19.46 -11.85
N LEU A 85 10.59 -20.19 -10.74
CA LEU A 85 9.61 -19.87 -9.69
C LEU A 85 9.93 -18.55 -8.97
N LYS A 86 11.20 -18.27 -8.67
CA LYS A 86 11.64 -16.99 -8.08
C LYS A 86 11.29 -15.82 -8.99
N ALA A 87 11.57 -15.95 -10.30
CA ALA A 87 11.24 -14.92 -11.26
C ALA A 87 9.72 -14.68 -11.34
N GLU A 88 8.91 -15.75 -11.31
CA GLU A 88 7.47 -15.62 -11.32
C GLU A 88 6.91 -14.93 -10.07
N ILE A 89 7.39 -15.31 -8.89
CA ILE A 89 7.00 -14.68 -7.63
C ILE A 89 7.35 -13.19 -7.68
N ALA A 90 8.55 -12.82 -8.13
CA ALA A 90 8.95 -11.43 -8.27
C ALA A 90 8.04 -10.64 -9.23
N ARG A 91 7.63 -11.24 -10.36
CA ARG A 91 6.69 -10.61 -11.30
C ARG A 91 5.31 -10.40 -10.66
N ARG A 92 4.78 -11.39 -9.94
CA ARG A 92 3.46 -11.27 -9.27
C ARG A 92 3.48 -10.24 -8.15
N ILE A 93 4.55 -10.19 -7.35
CA ILE A 93 4.74 -9.14 -6.34
C ILE A 93 4.76 -7.76 -7.00
N ALA A 94 5.56 -7.57 -8.05
CA ALA A 94 5.62 -6.29 -8.76
C ALA A 94 4.26 -5.88 -9.34
N GLY A 95 3.47 -6.83 -9.85
CA GLY A 95 2.10 -6.58 -10.30
C GLY A 95 1.16 -6.15 -9.17
N ALA A 96 1.24 -6.82 -8.02
CA ALA A 96 0.46 -6.47 -6.83
C ALA A 96 0.84 -5.09 -6.27
N ASP A 97 2.12 -4.75 -6.25
CA ASP A 97 2.61 -3.45 -5.81
C ASP A 97 2.10 -2.32 -6.72
N LEU A 98 2.09 -2.51 -8.04
CA LEU A 98 1.51 -1.55 -8.98
C LEU A 98 0.01 -1.36 -8.77
N ALA A 99 -0.73 -2.44 -8.49
CA ALA A 99 -2.16 -2.37 -8.19
C ALA A 99 -2.44 -1.64 -6.86
N ALA A 100 -1.58 -1.81 -5.86
CA ALA A 100 -1.72 -1.15 -4.56
C ALA A 100 -1.51 0.37 -4.62
N VAL A 101 -0.67 0.85 -5.54
CA VAL A 101 -0.43 2.30 -5.74
C VAL A 101 -1.58 2.97 -6.51
N ALA A 102 -2.33 2.21 -7.30
CA ALA A 102 -3.45 2.75 -8.07
C ALA A 102 -4.68 3.00 -7.16
N PRO A 103 -5.23 4.23 -7.13
CA PRO A 103 -6.43 4.50 -6.35
C PRO A 103 -7.62 3.72 -6.92
N ARG A 104 -8.34 2.99 -6.05
CA ARG A 104 -9.54 2.19 -6.43
C ARG A 104 -10.58 3.02 -7.19
N PHE A 105 -10.70 4.30 -6.84
CA PHE A 105 -11.54 5.26 -7.53
C PHE A 105 -10.67 6.37 -8.12
N ALA A 106 -10.76 6.58 -9.43
CA ALA A 106 -10.03 7.65 -10.10
C ALA A 106 -10.49 9.05 -9.64
N GLN A 107 -11.74 9.17 -9.19
CA GLN A 107 -12.33 10.40 -8.67
C GLN A 107 -13.30 10.06 -7.52
N THR A 108 -13.26 10.87 -6.47
CA THR A 108 -14.18 10.81 -5.33
C THR A 108 -14.82 12.17 -5.10
N ILE A 109 -16.01 12.16 -4.48
CA ILE A 109 -16.79 13.36 -4.18
C ILE A 109 -17.16 13.38 -2.69
N CYS A 110 -17.23 14.57 -2.11
CA CYS A 110 -17.73 14.74 -0.75
C CYS A 110 -19.23 14.41 -0.73
N SER A 111 -19.62 13.39 0.04
CA SER A 111 -21.03 13.00 0.17
C SER A 111 -21.91 14.07 0.81
N ALA A 112 -21.33 15.00 1.57
CA ALA A 112 -22.07 16.06 2.26
C ALA A 112 -22.29 17.32 1.41
N CYS A 113 -21.30 17.76 0.62
CA CYS A 113 -21.38 19.01 -0.14
C CYS A 113 -21.17 18.86 -1.66
N GLY A 114 -20.84 17.66 -2.14
CA GLY A 114 -20.61 17.37 -3.55
C GLY A 114 -19.27 17.84 -4.12
N ALA A 115 -18.37 18.41 -3.30
CA ALA A 115 -17.07 18.87 -3.77
C ALA A 115 -16.22 17.72 -4.33
N GLU A 116 -15.49 17.99 -5.40
CA GLU A 116 -14.51 17.08 -5.98
C GLU A 116 -13.28 16.95 -5.07
N LEU A 117 -12.93 15.71 -4.73
CA LEU A 117 -11.82 15.40 -3.81
C LEU A 117 -10.60 14.82 -4.51
N GLY A 118 -10.70 14.50 -5.81
CA GLY A 118 -9.65 13.82 -6.54
C GLY A 118 -9.67 12.30 -6.34
N PRO A 119 -8.55 11.60 -6.60
CA PRO A 119 -8.48 10.15 -6.53
C PRO A 119 -8.75 9.62 -5.12
N GLY A 120 -9.21 8.36 -5.00
CA GLY A 120 -9.68 7.78 -3.73
C GLY A 120 -8.63 7.61 -2.62
N ASN A 121 -7.37 7.93 -2.88
CA ASN A 121 -6.30 8.00 -1.87
C ASN A 121 -5.98 9.45 -1.42
N ALA A 122 -6.66 10.47 -1.95
CA ALA A 122 -6.56 11.87 -1.54
C ALA A 122 -7.41 12.21 -0.30
N GLY A 123 -7.87 11.19 0.43
CA GLY A 123 -8.98 11.21 1.38
C GLY A 123 -9.00 12.42 2.34
N VAL A 124 -10.22 12.93 2.57
CA VAL A 124 -10.53 13.96 3.56
C VAL A 124 -11.51 13.39 4.57
N SER A 125 -11.25 13.58 5.87
CA SER A 125 -12.07 13.02 6.94
C SER A 125 -13.32 13.86 7.23
N HIS A 126 -13.24 15.18 6.98
CA HIS A 126 -14.36 16.08 7.18
C HIS A 126 -14.59 16.99 5.96
N CYS A 127 -15.86 17.39 5.78
CA CYS A 127 -16.26 18.34 4.74
C CYS A 127 -15.52 19.69 4.86
N ALA A 128 -15.05 20.07 6.04
CA ALA A 128 -14.26 21.29 6.21
C ALA A 128 -12.82 21.17 5.67
N ASP A 129 -12.29 19.94 5.56
CA ASP A 129 -10.87 19.71 5.28
C ASP A 129 -10.53 19.91 3.79
N HIS A 130 -11.51 19.74 2.89
CA HIS A 130 -11.36 20.09 1.48
C HIS A 130 -11.67 21.58 1.20
N GLY A 131 -12.12 22.33 2.21
CA GLY A 131 -12.63 23.70 2.10
C GLY A 131 -11.62 24.81 2.38
N ALA A 132 -10.34 24.50 2.57
CA ALA A 132 -9.29 25.51 2.74
C ALA A 132 -8.95 26.20 1.40
N ALA A 133 -9.92 26.90 0.81
CA ALA A 133 -9.62 27.92 -0.17
C ALA A 133 -8.76 28.99 0.51
N ALA A 134 -7.56 29.23 -0.03
CA ALA A 134 -6.66 30.28 0.42
C ALA A 134 -7.44 31.59 0.65
N PRO A 135 -7.18 32.34 1.73
CA PRO A 135 -7.87 33.60 1.97
C PRO A 135 -7.61 34.50 0.76
N ARG A 136 -8.67 34.81 0.00
CA ARG A 136 -8.64 35.84 -1.02
C ARG A 136 -8.36 37.15 -0.28
N LEU A 137 -7.11 37.59 -0.31
CA LEU A 137 -6.75 38.95 0.06
C LEU A 137 -7.58 39.88 -0.83
N PHE A 138 -8.65 40.44 -0.28
CA PHE A 138 -9.38 41.55 -0.88
C PHE A 138 -8.38 42.70 -0.99
N ARG A 139 -7.78 42.87 -2.18
CA ARG A 139 -7.06 44.09 -2.54
C ARG A 139 -8.13 45.10 -2.93
N GLY A 140 -8.54 45.91 -1.96
CA GLY A 140 -9.44 47.05 -2.17
C GLY A 140 -8.84 48.03 -3.19
N ILE A 141 -9.75 48.59 -3.99
CA ILE A 141 -9.56 49.71 -4.92
C ILE A 141 -9.29 50.99 -4.11
#